data_AF-A0A074TZL8-F1
#
_entry.id   AF-A0A074TZL8-F1
#
_cell.length_a   1.000
_cell.length_b   1.000
_cell.length_c   1.000
_cell.angle_alpha   90.00
_cell.angle_beta   90.00
_cell.angle_gamma   90.00
#
_symmetry.space_group_name_H-M   'P 1'
#
loop_
_entity.id
_entity.type
_entity.pdbx_description
1 polymer ?
#
loop_
_entity_poly.entity_id
_entity_poly.type
_entity_poly.pdbx_seq_one_letter_code
_entity_poly.pdbx_strand_id
1 'polypeptide(L)'
;MQKSRQFHGLSTGVKLEKQARSILKQTQAMAKADAHEFGIRQAEHAGVELMLLALSMEFALKAWFVWDHNTLKTKRTHDLLKLFELLDDTSRERLDREFRNNVAPHHPNFLVSDYGIRDVLYQHANAFVEWRYIHEKREHGISFNVTTFVATLEMVLDEFSTLYREEEFRPRHEIPPRP
;
A
#
# COMPACT_ATOMS: atom_id res chain seq x y z
N MET A 1 25.41 20.10 18.96
CA MET A 1 25.45 20.09 17.48
C MET A 1 24.72 18.86 16.97
N GLN A 2 23.45 18.98 16.58
CA GLN A 2 22.72 17.89 15.90
C GLN A 2 23.19 17.85 14.45
N LYS A 3 23.91 16.79 14.06
CA LYS A 3 24.17 16.50 12.66
C LYS A 3 22.82 16.18 12.01
N SER A 4 22.36 17.05 11.11
CA SER A 4 21.25 16.75 10.20
C SER A 4 21.62 15.50 9.41
N ARG A 5 20.98 14.37 9.71
CA ARG A 5 21.09 13.16 8.89
C ARG A 5 20.43 13.47 7.55
N GLN A 6 21.22 13.68 6.50
CA GLN A 6 20.67 13.75 5.14
C GLN A 6 20.00 12.41 4.83
N PHE A 7 18.68 12.44 4.75
CA PHE A 7 17.86 11.29 4.45
C PHE A 7 17.75 11.15 2.93
N HIS A 8 18.61 10.34 2.34
CA HIS A 8 18.73 10.22 0.89
C HIS A 8 17.52 9.49 0.30
N GLY A 9 16.90 8.58 1.08
CA GLY A 9 15.72 7.82 0.66
C GLY A 9 14.39 8.59 0.67
N LEU A 10 14.32 9.78 1.26
CA LEU A 10 13.05 10.46 1.60
C LEU A 10 12.25 10.75 0.34
N SER A 11 12.89 11.35 -0.66
CA SER A 11 12.25 11.67 -1.94
C SER A 11 11.75 10.43 -2.68
N THR A 12 12.43 9.29 -2.53
CA THR A 12 12.06 8.03 -3.17
C THR A 12 10.89 7.37 -2.42
N GLY A 13 10.95 7.31 -1.10
CA GLY A 13 9.87 6.77 -0.26
C GLY A 13 8.56 7.52 -0.48
N VAL A 14 8.61 8.86 -0.46
CA VAL A 14 7.44 9.71 -0.74
C VAL A 14 6.90 9.51 -2.16
N LYS A 15 7.76 9.35 -3.17
CA LYS A 15 7.30 9.04 -4.54
C LYS A 15 6.58 7.70 -4.62
N LEU A 16 7.10 6.66 -3.95
CA LEU A 16 6.49 5.34 -3.91
C LEU A 16 5.14 5.37 -3.20
N GLU A 17 5.04 6.10 -2.09
CA GLU A 17 3.77 6.30 -1.37
C GLU A 17 2.73 7.02 -2.25
N LYS A 18 3.12 8.09 -2.95
CA LYS A 18 2.22 8.81 -3.88
C LYS A 18 1.76 7.92 -5.02
N GLN A 19 2.63 7.06 -5.54
CA GLN A 19 2.28 6.06 -6.55
C GLN A 19 1.29 5.04 -6.02
N ALA A 20 1.51 4.51 -4.81
CA ALA A 20 0.60 3.58 -4.16
C ALA A 20 -0.80 4.19 -3.99
N ARG A 21 -0.89 5.42 -3.47
CA ARG A 21 -2.17 6.15 -3.33
C ARG A 21 -2.86 6.40 -4.68
N SER A 22 -2.08 6.76 -5.70
CA SER A 22 -2.62 6.98 -7.05
C SER A 22 -3.25 5.69 -7.60
N ILE A 23 -2.58 4.55 -7.45
CA ILE A 23 -3.10 3.25 -7.91
C ILE A 23 -4.36 2.88 -7.12
N LEU A 24 -4.34 2.99 -5.78
CA LEU A 24 -5.50 2.71 -4.94
C LEU A 24 -6.72 3.53 -5.36
N LYS A 25 -6.54 4.84 -5.56
CA LYS A 25 -7.61 5.75 -5.99
C LYS A 25 -8.17 5.37 -7.36
N GLN A 26 -7.30 5.00 -8.31
CA GLN A 26 -7.71 4.55 -9.64
C GLN A 26 -8.51 3.24 -9.55
N THR A 27 -8.03 2.26 -8.78
CA THR A 27 -8.72 0.98 -8.59
C THR A 27 -10.09 1.16 -7.94
N GLN A 28 -10.21 2.01 -6.92
CA GLN A 28 -11.50 2.34 -6.31
C GLN A 28 -12.46 3.06 -7.28
N ALA A 29 -11.94 3.88 -8.20
CA ALA A 29 -12.75 4.54 -9.21
C ALA A 29 -13.27 3.56 -10.27
N MET A 30 -12.44 2.59 -10.69
CA MET A 30 -12.83 1.51 -11.60
C MET A 30 -13.96 0.67 -11.00
N ALA A 31 -13.80 0.21 -9.75
CA ALA A 31 -14.82 -0.58 -9.06
C ALA A 31 -16.17 0.16 -8.94
N LYS A 32 -16.13 1.48 -8.72
CA LYS A 32 -17.35 2.32 -8.69
C LYS A 32 -18.02 2.47 -10.05
N ALA A 33 -17.24 2.56 -11.13
CA ALA A 33 -17.77 2.64 -12.49
C ALA A 33 -18.46 1.33 -12.89
N ASP A 34 -17.84 0.20 -12.58
CA ASP A 34 -18.39 -1.14 -12.85
C ASP A 34 -19.69 -1.38 -12.06
N ALA A 35 -19.78 -0.88 -10.81
CA ALA A 35 -21.00 -0.90 -10.01
C ALA A 35 -22.11 0.02 -10.55
N HIS A 36 -21.82 0.96 -11.46
CA HIS A 36 -22.83 1.80 -12.10
C HIS A 36 -23.34 1.21 -13.42
N GLU A 37 -22.57 0.32 -14.06
CA GLU A 37 -22.81 -0.22 -15.40
C GLU A 37 -23.48 -1.62 -15.39
N PHE A 38 -24.26 -1.93 -14.33
CA PHE A 38 -24.93 -3.23 -14.11
C PHE A 38 -25.63 -3.77 -15.37
N GLY A 39 -25.00 -4.75 -16.03
CA GLY A 39 -25.57 -5.42 -17.18
C GLY A 39 -24.76 -6.60 -17.70
N ILE A 40 -23.53 -6.40 -18.20
CA ILE A 40 -22.84 -7.44 -19.01
C ILE A 40 -21.32 -7.54 -18.76
N ARG A 41 -20.67 -6.57 -18.10
CA ARG A 41 -19.19 -6.46 -18.05
C ARG A 41 -18.47 -7.16 -16.90
N GLN A 42 -19.20 -7.79 -15.98
CA GLN A 42 -18.63 -8.37 -14.74
C GLN A 42 -17.57 -9.46 -14.99
N ALA A 43 -17.47 -10.00 -16.21
CA ALA A 43 -16.53 -11.06 -16.58
C ALA A 43 -15.21 -10.56 -17.22
N GLU A 44 -15.14 -9.33 -17.76
CA GLU A 44 -13.97 -8.90 -18.56
C GLU A 44 -12.81 -8.35 -17.72
N HIS A 45 -13.09 -7.78 -16.53
CA HIS A 45 -12.06 -7.22 -15.64
C HIS A 45 -11.69 -8.11 -14.44
N ALA A 46 -12.21 -9.34 -14.39
CA ALA A 46 -12.06 -10.24 -13.25
C ALA A 46 -10.57 -10.35 -12.83
N GLY A 47 -10.24 -9.79 -11.67
CA GLY A 47 -8.93 -9.87 -11.03
C GLY A 47 -7.96 -8.72 -11.28
N VAL A 48 -8.16 -7.86 -12.29
CA VAL A 48 -7.22 -6.73 -12.54
C VAL A 48 -7.18 -5.79 -11.34
N GLU A 49 -8.33 -5.53 -10.72
CA GLU A 49 -8.42 -4.74 -9.50
C GLU A 49 -7.59 -5.33 -8.36
N LEU A 50 -7.65 -6.65 -8.16
CA LEU A 50 -6.89 -7.36 -7.12
C LEU A 50 -5.38 -7.23 -7.35
N MET A 51 -4.94 -7.33 -8.61
CA MET A 51 -3.54 -7.10 -8.98
C MET A 51 -3.11 -5.66 -8.68
N LEU A 52 -3.94 -4.67 -8.99
CA LEU A 52 -3.64 -3.27 -8.73
C LEU A 52 -3.60 -2.95 -7.23
N LEU A 53 -4.48 -3.55 -6.43
CA LEU A 53 -4.43 -3.45 -4.97
C LEU A 53 -3.14 -4.05 -4.42
N ALA A 54 -2.77 -5.26 -4.86
CA ALA A 54 -1.50 -5.88 -4.46
C ALA A 54 -0.28 -5.03 -4.86
N LEU A 55 -0.30 -4.44 -6.06
CA LEU A 55 0.74 -3.51 -6.52
C LEU A 55 0.81 -2.24 -5.67
N SER A 56 -0.33 -1.68 -5.27
CA SER A 56 -0.38 -0.53 -4.37
C SER A 56 0.26 -0.88 -3.01
N MET A 57 -0.09 -2.03 -2.42
CA MET A 57 0.53 -2.51 -1.19
C MET A 57 2.03 -2.76 -1.35
N GLU A 58 2.47 -3.34 -2.47
CA GLU A 58 3.89 -3.53 -2.78
C GLU A 58 4.65 -2.19 -2.73
N PHE A 59 4.11 -1.13 -3.35
CA PHE A 59 4.73 0.19 -3.32
C PHE A 59 4.71 0.81 -1.91
N ALA A 60 3.62 0.63 -1.16
CA ALA A 60 3.53 1.10 0.23
C ALA A 60 4.62 0.46 1.10
N LEU A 61 4.77 -0.87 1.06
CA LEU A 61 5.80 -1.58 1.82
C LEU A 61 7.22 -1.24 1.35
N LYS A 62 7.42 -0.99 0.05
CA LYS A 62 8.71 -0.51 -0.47
C LYS A 62 9.04 0.91 -0.02
N ALA A 63 8.04 1.78 0.18
CA ALA A 63 8.23 3.10 0.75
C ALA A 63 8.76 3.00 2.19
N TRP A 64 8.11 2.16 3.02
CA TRP A 64 8.58 1.82 4.37
C TRP A 64 10.00 1.23 4.37
N PHE A 65 10.30 0.29 3.46
CA PHE A 65 11.64 -0.27 3.35
C PHE A 65 12.71 0.81 3.03
N VAL A 66 12.41 1.69 2.09
CA VAL A 66 13.30 2.81 1.73
C VAL A 66 13.53 3.75 2.91
N TRP A 67 12.49 3.96 3.73
CA TRP A 67 12.57 4.74 4.95
C TRP A 67 13.46 4.06 6.00
N ASP A 68 13.14 2.84 6.42
CA ASP A 68 13.87 2.11 7.46
C ASP A 68 15.37 2.00 7.14
N HIS A 69 15.70 1.65 5.90
CA HIS A 69 17.07 1.41 5.47
C HIS A 69 17.78 2.66 4.92
N ASN A 70 17.11 3.82 4.88
CA ASN A 70 17.58 5.09 4.31
C ASN A 70 18.34 4.89 2.97
N THR A 71 17.73 4.14 2.05
CA THR A 71 18.37 3.68 0.82
C THR A 71 17.59 4.11 -0.43
N LEU A 72 18.30 4.38 -1.53
CA LEU A 72 17.67 4.62 -2.83
C LEU A 72 17.25 3.32 -3.53
N LYS A 73 17.69 2.17 -3.03
CA LYS A 73 17.45 0.86 -3.66
C LYS A 73 16.22 0.21 -3.05
N THR A 74 15.24 -0.10 -3.88
CA THR A 74 14.12 -0.97 -3.48
C THR A 74 14.51 -2.44 -3.61
N LYS A 75 13.83 -3.30 -2.86
CA LYS A 75 14.00 -4.76 -2.96
C LYS A 75 13.28 -5.28 -4.21
N ARG A 76 13.94 -6.19 -4.92
CA ARG A 76 13.40 -6.89 -6.11
C ARG A 76 12.60 -8.13 -5.70
N THR A 77 11.62 -7.95 -4.83
CA THR A 77 10.64 -8.98 -4.49
C THR A 77 9.24 -8.39 -4.62
N HIS A 78 8.30 -9.26 -4.98
CA HIS A 78 6.86 -8.97 -5.14
C HIS A 78 6.01 -9.68 -4.08
N ASP A 79 6.67 -10.49 -3.25
CA ASP A 79 6.04 -11.18 -2.12
C ASP A 79 5.82 -10.17 -0.98
N LEU A 80 4.55 -9.87 -0.72
CA LEU A 80 4.13 -8.84 0.24
C LEU A 80 4.57 -9.19 1.67
N LEU A 81 4.49 -10.46 2.06
CA LEU A 81 4.93 -10.89 3.37
C LEU A 81 6.45 -10.73 3.49
N LYS A 82 7.22 -11.15 2.49
CA LYS A 82 8.68 -10.95 2.51
C LYS A 82 9.07 -9.46 2.55
N LEU A 83 8.33 -8.59 1.87
CA LEU A 83 8.58 -7.14 1.95
C LEU A 83 8.37 -6.62 3.37
N PHE A 84 7.27 -7.03 4.01
CA PHE A 84 6.99 -6.67 5.39
C PHE A 84 8.03 -7.22 6.36
N GLU A 85 8.49 -8.46 6.17
CA GLU A 85 9.56 -9.07 6.97
C GLU A 85 10.93 -8.42 6.77
N LEU A 86 11.13 -7.62 5.72
CA LEU A 86 12.36 -6.87 5.51
C LEU A 86 12.36 -5.49 6.16
N LEU A 87 11.23 -5.06 6.72
CA LEU A 87 11.14 -3.84 7.53
C LEU A 87 11.84 -4.03 8.88
N ASP A 88 12.27 -2.91 9.46
CA ASP A 88 12.86 -2.91 10.79
C ASP A 88 11.82 -3.29 11.85
N ASP A 89 12.27 -3.88 12.97
CA ASP A 89 11.40 -4.31 14.07
C ASP A 89 10.43 -3.21 14.51
N THR A 90 10.95 -1.99 14.68
CA THR A 90 10.16 -0.81 15.08
C THR A 90 9.00 -0.53 14.11
N SER A 91 9.25 -0.62 12.81
CA SER A 91 8.25 -0.34 11.78
C SER A 91 7.23 -1.47 11.67
N ARG A 92 7.66 -2.72 11.82
CA ARG A 92 6.76 -3.88 11.87
C ARG A 92 5.84 -3.85 13.08
N GLU A 93 6.40 -3.62 14.26
CA GLU A 93 5.63 -3.52 15.51
C GLU A 93 4.63 -2.37 15.46
N ARG A 94 5.04 -1.24 14.87
CA ARG A 94 4.16 -0.09 14.65
C ARG A 94 2.97 -0.46 13.77
N LEU A 95 3.23 -1.02 12.58
CA LEU A 95 2.18 -1.39 11.64
C LEU A 95 1.26 -2.50 12.20
N ASP A 96 1.82 -3.49 12.90
CA ASP A 96 1.02 -4.57 13.51
C ASP A 96 0.13 -4.04 14.65
N ARG A 97 0.66 -3.13 15.48
CA ARG A 97 -0.14 -2.47 16.51
C ARG A 97 -1.29 -1.67 15.91
N GLU A 98 -1.02 -0.84 14.90
CA GLU A 98 -2.08 -0.03 14.27
C GLU A 98 -3.10 -0.90 13.52
N PHE A 99 -2.67 -2.02 12.94
CA PHE A 99 -3.59 -3.01 12.40
C PHE A 99 -4.53 -3.57 13.47
N ARG A 100 -3.99 -4.01 14.61
CA ARG A 100 -4.79 -4.55 15.72
C ARG A 100 -5.75 -3.52 16.31
N ASN A 101 -5.37 -2.24 16.32
CA ASN A 101 -6.18 -1.17 16.87
C ASN A 101 -7.28 -0.70 15.91
N ASN A 102 -6.98 -0.59 14.62
CA ASN A 102 -7.84 0.13 13.67
C ASN A 102 -8.49 -0.77 12.62
N VAL A 103 -7.88 -1.91 12.26
CA VAL A 103 -8.38 -2.79 11.19
C VAL A 103 -9.04 -4.02 11.77
N ALA A 104 -8.35 -4.75 12.66
CA ALA A 104 -8.83 -6.01 13.22
C ALA A 104 -10.22 -5.92 13.90
N PRO A 105 -10.58 -4.85 14.64
CA PRO A 105 -11.90 -4.74 15.27
C PRO A 105 -13.07 -4.66 14.27
N HIS A 106 -12.82 -4.12 13.07
CA HIS A 106 -13.82 -3.98 12.01
C HIS A 106 -13.76 -5.13 10.99
N HIS A 107 -12.65 -5.86 10.97
CA HIS A 107 -12.39 -6.98 10.07
C HIS A 107 -11.89 -8.21 10.84
N PRO A 108 -12.67 -8.76 11.78
CA PRO A 108 -12.19 -9.85 12.62
C PRO A 108 -12.00 -11.13 11.81
N ASN A 109 -10.91 -11.85 12.10
CA ASN A 109 -10.71 -13.22 11.64
C ASN A 109 -10.83 -14.17 12.83
N PHE A 110 -12.01 -14.76 13.01
CA PHE A 110 -12.31 -15.63 14.16
C PHE A 110 -11.57 -16.97 14.16
N LEU A 111 -10.86 -17.30 13.06
CA LEU A 111 -10.09 -18.54 12.95
C LEU A 111 -8.65 -18.40 13.46
N VAL A 112 -8.18 -17.17 13.75
CA VAL A 112 -6.79 -16.89 14.13
C VAL A 112 -6.76 -16.10 15.44
N SER A 113 -6.21 -16.71 16.49
CA SER A 113 -6.17 -16.11 17.83
C SER A 113 -5.20 -14.93 17.96
N ASP A 114 -4.20 -14.84 17.07
CA ASP A 114 -3.21 -13.74 17.01
C ASP A 114 -3.27 -13.05 15.65
N TYR A 115 -4.46 -12.61 15.26
CA TYR A 115 -4.69 -12.01 13.96
C TYR A 115 -3.99 -10.64 13.81
N GLY A 116 -2.99 -10.59 12.93
CA GLY A 116 -2.15 -9.42 12.68
C GLY A 116 -2.02 -9.09 11.20
N ILE A 117 -1.27 -8.03 10.91
CA ILE A 117 -1.05 -7.58 9.51
C ILE A 117 -0.38 -8.68 8.66
N ARG A 118 0.46 -9.49 9.30
CA ARG A 118 1.16 -10.62 8.68
C ARG A 118 0.19 -11.61 8.03
N ASP A 119 -0.97 -11.87 8.65
CA ASP A 119 -1.95 -12.82 8.14
C ASP A 119 -2.58 -12.33 6.84
N VAL A 120 -2.91 -11.03 6.77
CA VAL A 120 -3.44 -10.40 5.55
C VAL A 120 -2.39 -10.45 4.44
N LEU A 121 -1.14 -10.10 4.75
CA LEU A 121 -0.07 -10.11 3.74
C LEU A 121 0.29 -11.53 3.30
N TYR A 122 0.21 -12.52 4.19
CA TYR A 122 0.43 -13.93 3.88
C TYR A 122 -0.64 -14.47 2.92
N GLN A 123 -1.92 -14.17 3.19
CA GLN A 123 -3.04 -14.55 2.32
C GLN A 123 -2.88 -14.02 0.88
N HIS A 124 -2.13 -12.95 0.70
CA HIS A 124 -1.94 -12.28 -0.58
C HIS A 124 -0.49 -12.24 -1.07
N ALA A 125 0.39 -13.06 -0.48
CA ALA A 125 1.82 -13.06 -0.80
C ALA A 125 2.10 -13.40 -2.27
N ASN A 126 1.22 -14.20 -2.89
CA ASN A 126 1.34 -14.63 -4.29
C ASN A 126 0.29 -13.99 -5.21
N ALA A 127 -0.33 -12.86 -4.83
CA ALA A 127 -1.44 -12.25 -5.56
C ALA A 127 -1.14 -12.03 -7.06
N PHE A 128 0.09 -11.65 -7.41
CA PHE A 128 0.51 -11.49 -8.82
C PHE A 128 0.53 -12.79 -9.61
N VAL A 129 0.94 -13.90 -8.98
CA VAL A 129 0.95 -15.23 -9.60
C VAL A 129 -0.48 -15.72 -9.72
N GLU A 130 -1.28 -15.60 -8.67
CA GLU A 130 -2.67 -16.02 -8.65
C GLU A 130 -3.51 -15.29 -9.70
N TRP A 131 -3.30 -13.99 -9.84
CA TRP A 131 -3.95 -13.19 -10.88
C TRP A 131 -3.65 -13.72 -12.29
N ARG A 132 -2.38 -14.03 -12.59
CA ARG A 132 -1.98 -14.56 -13.90
C ARG A 132 -2.74 -15.83 -14.27
N TYR A 133 -3.08 -16.66 -13.29
CA TYR A 133 -3.77 -17.94 -13.48
C TYR A 133 -5.27 -17.88 -13.13
N ILE A 134 -5.84 -16.67 -12.97
CA ILE A 134 -7.26 -16.52 -12.61
C ILE A 134 -8.20 -17.18 -13.62
N HIS A 135 -7.83 -17.12 -14.91
CA HIS A 135 -8.60 -17.67 -16.01
C HIS A 135 -8.68 -19.21 -16.00
N GLU A 136 -7.78 -19.88 -15.28
CA GLU A 136 -7.73 -21.34 -15.10
C GLU A 136 -8.52 -21.79 -13.87
N LYS A 137 -8.70 -20.91 -12.87
CA LYS A 137 -9.40 -21.20 -11.60
C LYS A 137 -10.89 -20.80 -11.60
N ARG A 138 -11.53 -20.78 -12.78
CA ARG A 138 -12.92 -20.28 -12.97
C ARG A 138 -13.97 -20.95 -12.06
N GLU A 139 -13.73 -22.17 -11.60
CA GLU A 139 -14.68 -22.93 -10.76
C GLU A 139 -14.58 -22.63 -9.25
N HIS A 140 -13.44 -22.14 -8.76
CA HIS A 140 -13.20 -21.99 -7.31
C HIS A 140 -13.22 -20.52 -6.84
N GLY A 141 -13.29 -19.56 -7.77
CA GLY A 141 -13.19 -18.13 -7.47
C GLY A 141 -11.84 -17.75 -6.85
N ILE A 142 -11.58 -16.45 -6.71
CA ILE A 142 -10.48 -15.97 -5.86
C ILE A 142 -11.08 -15.63 -4.50
N SER A 143 -10.63 -16.31 -3.44
CA SER A 143 -10.93 -15.92 -2.06
C SER A 143 -10.07 -14.70 -1.67
N PHE A 144 -10.39 -13.53 -2.23
CA PHE A 144 -9.72 -12.28 -1.89
C PHE A 144 -10.62 -11.43 -1.01
N ASN A 145 -10.20 -11.17 0.23
CA ASN A 145 -10.93 -10.27 1.11
C ASN A 145 -10.57 -8.81 0.80
N VAL A 146 -11.24 -8.27 -0.22
CA VAL A 146 -10.97 -6.92 -0.75
C VAL A 146 -11.08 -5.87 0.35
N THR A 147 -12.14 -5.95 1.17
CA THR A 147 -12.42 -4.93 2.18
C THR A 147 -11.32 -4.88 3.24
N THR A 148 -10.92 -6.03 3.79
CA THR A 148 -9.83 -6.09 4.78
C THR A 148 -8.50 -5.64 4.17
N PHE A 149 -8.22 -6.06 2.94
CA PHE A 149 -6.98 -5.68 2.25
C PHE A 149 -6.88 -4.18 2.01
N VAL A 150 -7.97 -3.55 1.52
CA VAL A 150 -8.03 -2.10 1.30
C VAL A 150 -7.88 -1.35 2.62
N ALA A 151 -8.58 -1.74 3.68
CA ALA A 151 -8.45 -1.11 4.99
C ALA A 151 -7.01 -1.21 5.54
N THR A 152 -6.36 -2.36 5.33
CA THR A 152 -4.95 -2.56 5.69
C THR A 152 -4.04 -1.64 4.88
N LEU A 153 -4.25 -1.55 3.58
CA LEU A 153 -3.47 -0.70 2.67
C LEU A 153 -3.59 0.78 3.03
N GLU A 154 -4.80 1.26 3.28
CA GLU A 154 -5.06 2.65 3.71
C GLU A 154 -4.32 2.94 5.02
N MET A 155 -4.43 2.04 6.02
CA MET A 155 -3.70 2.16 7.28
C MET A 155 -2.18 2.22 7.08
N VAL A 156 -1.59 1.34 6.27
CA VAL A 156 -0.13 1.33 6.00
C VAL A 156 0.34 2.65 5.36
N LEU A 157 -0.45 3.21 4.43
CA LEU A 157 -0.15 4.47 3.77
C LEU A 157 -0.30 5.66 4.71
N ASP A 158 -1.34 5.66 5.54
CA ASP A 158 -1.59 6.73 6.51
C ASP A 158 -0.51 6.74 7.59
N GLU A 159 -0.12 5.57 8.11
CA GLU A 159 1.01 5.48 9.03
C GLU A 159 2.33 5.96 8.39
N PHE A 160 2.57 5.65 7.12
CA PHE A 160 3.76 6.16 6.43
C PHE A 160 3.75 7.70 6.33
N SER A 161 2.59 8.29 6.06
CA SER A 161 2.46 9.74 5.91
C SER A 161 2.82 10.51 7.18
N THR A 162 2.70 9.88 8.35
CA THR A 162 3.09 10.49 9.63
C THR A 162 4.61 10.65 9.81
N LEU A 163 5.42 9.97 8.98
CA LEU A 163 6.88 9.96 9.09
C LEU A 163 7.52 11.23 8.55
N TYR A 164 6.82 12.00 7.71
CA TYR A 164 7.33 13.20 7.08
C TYR A 164 6.30 14.32 7.06
N ARG A 165 6.77 15.53 6.78
CA ARG A 165 5.93 16.71 6.57
C ARG A 165 6.28 17.33 5.23
N GLU A 166 5.29 17.56 4.39
CA GLU A 166 5.44 18.35 3.17
C GLU A 166 5.18 19.83 3.50
N GLU A 167 6.09 20.71 3.09
CA GLU A 167 5.89 22.16 3.17
C GLU A 167 5.84 22.73 1.76
N GLU A 168 4.76 23.42 1.42
CA GLU A 168 4.67 24.17 0.17
C GLU A 168 5.55 25.42 0.25
N PHE A 169 6.64 25.41 -0.51
CA PHE A 169 7.45 26.62 -0.68
C PHE A 169 6.82 27.51 -1.76
N ARG A 170 6.22 28.63 -1.35
CA ARG A 170 5.81 29.69 -2.28
C ARG A 170 6.97 30.66 -2.45
N PRO A 171 7.62 30.74 -3.63
CA PRO A 171 8.66 31.73 -3.86
C PRO A 171 8.04 33.13 -3.74
N ARG A 172 8.59 33.97 -2.86
CA ARG A 172 8.24 35.41 -2.86
C ARG A 172 8.74 35.99 -4.18
N HIS A 173 7.82 36.36 -5.06
CA HIS A 173 8.16 37.26 -6.15
C HIS A 173 8.47 38.63 -5.55
N GLU A 174 9.74 38.94 -5.38
CA GLU A 174 10.19 40.30 -5.15
C GLU A 174 9.94 41.09 -6.44
N ILE A 175 8.94 41.97 -6.40
CA ILE A 175 8.70 42.92 -7.49
C ILE A 175 9.81 43.97 -7.39
N PRO A 176 10.71 44.11 -8.39
CA PRO A 176 11.73 45.13 -8.35
C PRO A 176 11.09 46.52 -8.36
N PRO A 177 11.64 47.51 -7.63
CA PRO A 177 11.12 48.88 -7.64
C PRO A 177 11.19 49.45 -9.06
N ARG A 178 10.10 50.12 -9.51
CA ARG A 178 10.07 50.80 -10.81
C ARG A 178 11.09 51.96 -10.83
N PRO A 179 11.77 52.18 -11.98
CA PRO A 179 12.66 53.31 -12.19
C PRO A 179 11.89 54.65 -12.23
#